data_AF-G3Q7W2-F1
#
_entry.id   AF-G3Q7W2-F1
#
_cell.length_a   1.000
_cell.length_b   1.000
_cell.length_c   1.000
_cell.angle_alpha   90.00
_cell.angle_beta   90.00
_cell.angle_gamma   90.00
#
_symmetry.space_group_name_H-M   'P 1'
#
loop_
_entity.id
_entity.type
_entity.pdbx_description
1 polymer ?
#
loop_
_entity_poly.entity_id
_entity_poly.type
_entity_poly.pdbx_seq_one_letter_code
_entity_poly.pdbx_strand_id
1 'polypeptide(L)'
;LKMANPVLLQKKNGRYLWFSLLGLGFQPDAEVQLMGGKTSNVKHINLGPNMFDKPNKDAFYIVTHFLLERLNPTRFHEEYRHCWPVLSHKVDADFRKVTCAWLREIMDETENAGSKVVASVFLSPGGPKFINVMLRLANHVMLQKMKTFTADKSWVPEAAAMPASSLDMATKRHNLIHTRFLKAAVAQDRFLRDYQRRAQVLVKSMREIRAEGAKLQNAI
;
A
#
# COMPACT_ATOMS: atom_id res chain seq x y z
N LEU A 1 -21.62 -20.13 -4.70
CA LEU A 1 -20.77 -18.91 -4.53
C LEU A 1 -21.65 -17.67 -4.69
N LYS A 2 -22.07 -17.03 -3.57
CA LYS A 2 -22.81 -15.76 -3.64
C LYS A 2 -21.85 -14.69 -4.17
N MET A 3 -22.16 -14.09 -5.33
CA MET A 3 -21.43 -12.93 -5.84
C MET A 3 -21.45 -11.82 -4.78
N ALA A 4 -20.29 -11.24 -4.46
CA ALA A 4 -20.19 -10.16 -3.50
C ALA A 4 -21.05 -8.97 -3.96
N ASN A 5 -21.83 -8.38 -3.05
CA ASN A 5 -22.67 -7.22 -3.35
C ASN A 5 -21.80 -6.06 -3.89
N PRO A 6 -22.02 -5.59 -5.14
CA PRO A 6 -21.19 -4.56 -5.78
C PRO A 6 -21.08 -3.27 -4.98
N VAL A 7 -22.16 -2.86 -4.29
CA VAL A 7 -22.18 -1.66 -3.45
C VAL A 7 -21.30 -1.82 -2.21
N LEU A 8 -21.31 -3.02 -1.62
CA LEU A 8 -20.50 -3.32 -0.44
C LEU A 8 -19.01 -3.39 -0.80
N LEU A 9 -18.69 -3.94 -1.98
CA LEU A 9 -17.33 -3.95 -2.52
C LEU A 9 -16.83 -2.54 -2.82
N GLN A 10 -17.67 -1.67 -3.39
CA GLN A 10 -17.34 -0.27 -3.64
C GLN A 10 -16.95 0.46 -2.34
N LYS A 11 -17.80 0.36 -1.30
CA LYS A 11 -17.53 0.99 0.01
C LYS A 11 -16.24 0.48 0.64
N LYS A 12 -15.98 -0.83 0.52
CA LYS A 12 -14.74 -1.45 1.00
C LYS A 12 -13.51 -0.90 0.26
N ASN A 13 -13.57 -0.81 -1.07
CA ASN A 13 -12.47 -0.28 -1.87
C ASN A 13 -12.24 1.21 -1.62
N GLY A 14 -13.28 2.01 -1.40
CA GLY A 14 -13.15 3.42 -1.02
C GLY A 14 -12.40 3.59 0.30
N ARG A 15 -12.71 2.77 1.31
CA ARG A 15 -11.96 2.73 2.59
C ARG A 15 -10.51 2.32 2.39
N TYR A 16 -10.23 1.31 1.58
CA TYR A 16 -8.86 0.87 1.31
C TYR A 16 -8.06 1.92 0.55
N LEU A 17 -8.67 2.63 -0.40
CA LEU A 17 -8.03 3.75 -1.07
C LEU A 17 -7.66 4.82 -0.05
N TRP A 18 -8.60 5.19 0.82
CA TRP A 18 -8.35 6.17 1.88
C TRP A 18 -7.20 5.76 2.81
N PHE A 19 -7.20 4.53 3.30
CA PHE A 19 -6.10 4.04 4.14
C PHE A 19 -4.76 3.97 3.41
N SER A 20 -4.77 3.66 2.11
CA SER A 20 -3.55 3.65 1.30
C SER A 20 -2.98 5.06 1.15
N LEU A 21 -3.83 6.06 0.93
CA LEU A 21 -3.44 7.46 0.86
C LEU A 21 -2.82 7.93 2.19
N LEU A 22 -3.51 7.70 3.31
CA LEU A 22 -2.99 8.04 4.63
C LEU A 22 -1.66 7.31 4.92
N GLY A 23 -1.56 6.02 4.58
CA GLY A 23 -0.34 5.24 4.74
C GLY A 23 0.84 5.73 3.88
N LEU A 24 0.55 6.42 2.77
CA LEU A 24 1.55 7.09 1.92
C LEU A 24 1.94 8.49 2.44
N GLY A 25 1.27 8.98 3.48
CA GLY A 25 1.50 10.29 4.08
C GLY A 25 0.58 11.39 3.57
N PHE A 26 -0.55 11.06 2.93
CA PHE A 26 -1.53 12.05 2.46
C PHE A 26 -2.08 12.88 3.63
N GLN A 27 -1.97 14.20 3.54
CA GLN A 27 -2.48 15.15 4.53
C GLN A 27 -3.58 16.00 3.89
N PRO A 28 -4.87 15.68 4.10
CA PRO A 28 -5.98 16.28 3.36
C PRO A 28 -5.96 17.82 3.36
N ASP A 29 -5.72 18.43 4.52
CA ASP A 29 -5.72 19.88 4.66
C ASP A 29 -4.56 20.55 3.92
N ALA A 30 -3.38 19.92 3.93
CA ALA A 30 -2.20 20.43 3.23
C ALA A 30 -2.37 20.31 1.71
N GLU A 31 -2.87 19.17 1.24
CA GLU A 31 -3.11 18.91 -0.19
C GLU A 31 -4.20 19.81 -0.77
N VAL A 32 -5.24 20.08 0.02
CA VAL A 32 -6.27 21.07 -0.33
C VAL A 32 -5.67 22.49 -0.38
N GLN A 33 -4.76 22.86 0.52
CA GLN A 33 -4.10 24.17 0.50
C GLN A 33 -3.17 24.35 -0.71
N LEU A 34 -2.43 23.30 -1.10
CA LEU A 34 -1.60 23.30 -2.32
C LEU A 34 -2.43 23.58 -3.58
N MET A 35 -3.70 23.16 -3.58
CA MET A 35 -4.68 23.44 -4.64
C MET A 35 -5.43 24.76 -4.47
N GLY A 36 -5.57 25.23 -3.23
CA GLY A 36 -6.53 26.25 -2.79
C GLY A 36 -6.09 27.71 -2.94
N GLY A 37 -4.96 27.99 -3.60
CA GLY A 37 -4.54 29.38 -3.83
C GLY A 37 -5.43 30.18 -4.80
N LYS A 38 -6.26 29.52 -5.63
CA LYS A 38 -6.96 30.18 -6.76
C LYS A 38 -8.34 29.60 -7.14
N THR A 39 -8.98 28.78 -6.30
CA THR A 39 -10.33 28.26 -6.57
C THR A 39 -11.31 28.62 -5.45
N SER A 40 -12.42 29.25 -5.84
CA SER A 40 -13.46 29.80 -4.98
C SER A 40 -14.36 28.70 -4.39
N ASN A 41 -13.88 27.95 -3.38
CA ASN A 41 -14.66 27.28 -2.31
C ASN A 41 -13.86 26.14 -1.65
N VAL A 42 -12.71 26.47 -1.07
CA VAL A 42 -11.84 25.53 -0.33
C VAL A 42 -12.54 24.83 0.85
N LYS A 43 -13.64 25.40 1.38
CA LYS A 43 -14.30 24.92 2.60
C LYS A 43 -15.11 23.62 2.47
N HIS A 44 -15.29 23.07 1.26
CA HIS A 44 -16.19 21.92 1.05
C HIS A 44 -15.66 20.80 0.13
N ILE A 45 -14.34 20.65 -0.04
CA ILE A 45 -13.81 19.50 -0.78
C ILE A 45 -13.97 18.23 0.06
N ASN A 46 -14.82 17.32 -0.41
CA ASN A 46 -15.05 16.04 0.27
C ASN A 46 -13.87 15.08 0.03
N LEU A 47 -12.96 14.99 0.99
CA LEU A 47 -11.89 14.00 1.04
C LEU A 47 -12.15 13.01 2.18
N GLY A 48 -12.09 11.71 1.87
CA GLY A 48 -12.36 10.67 2.85
C GLY A 48 -12.70 9.32 2.23
N PRO A 49 -13.09 8.33 3.03
CA PRO A 49 -13.41 6.98 2.57
C PRO A 49 -14.50 6.89 1.49
N ASN A 50 -15.39 7.88 1.46
CA ASN A 50 -16.56 7.93 0.58
C ASN A 50 -16.43 9.03 -0.49
N MET A 51 -15.25 9.61 -0.70
CA MET A 51 -15.05 10.78 -1.57
C MET A 51 -15.44 10.56 -3.03
N PHE A 52 -15.54 9.30 -3.47
CA PHE A 52 -15.92 8.89 -4.82
C PHE A 52 -17.22 8.07 -4.88
N ASP A 53 -18.02 8.07 -3.81
CA ASP A 53 -19.38 7.50 -3.84
C ASP A 53 -20.26 8.24 -4.85
N LYS A 54 -19.99 9.53 -5.05
CA LYS A 54 -20.51 10.38 -6.12
C LYS A 54 -19.34 10.96 -6.92
N PRO A 55 -19.56 11.41 -8.16
CA PRO A 55 -18.52 12.05 -8.96
C PRO A 55 -17.91 13.25 -8.22
N ASN A 56 -16.59 13.27 -8.11
CA ASN A 56 -15.85 14.28 -7.35
C ASN A 56 -14.55 14.65 -8.09
N LYS A 57 -14.58 15.74 -8.85
CA LYS A 57 -13.45 16.17 -9.69
C LYS A 57 -12.29 16.72 -8.88
N ASP A 58 -12.58 17.50 -7.84
CA ASP A 58 -11.54 18.11 -7.01
C ASP A 58 -10.74 17.03 -6.28
N ALA A 59 -11.40 16.04 -5.68
CA ALA A 59 -10.73 14.91 -5.07
C ALA A 59 -9.93 14.08 -6.09
N PHE A 60 -10.42 13.94 -7.33
CA PHE A 60 -9.67 13.27 -8.38
C PHE A 60 -8.36 14.01 -8.69
N TYR A 61 -8.40 15.32 -8.91
CA TYR A 61 -7.19 16.11 -9.19
C TYR A 61 -6.18 16.03 -8.04
N ILE A 62 -6.64 16.23 -6.80
CA ILE A 62 -5.80 16.18 -5.60
C ILE A 62 -5.15 14.80 -5.45
N VAL A 63 -5.94 13.73 -5.48
CA VAL A 63 -5.44 12.37 -5.25
C VAL A 63 -4.52 11.91 -6.37
N THR A 64 -4.82 12.25 -7.62
CA THR A 64 -3.97 11.90 -8.76
C THR A 64 -2.63 12.63 -8.72
N HIS A 65 -2.63 13.94 -8.44
CA HIS A 65 -1.39 14.69 -8.24
C HIS A 65 -0.53 14.06 -7.15
N PHE A 66 -1.09 13.89 -5.95
CA PHE A 66 -0.39 13.30 -4.81
C PHE A 66 0.24 11.94 -5.15
N LEU A 67 -0.52 11.04 -5.79
CA LEU A 67 -0.03 9.70 -6.10
C LEU A 67 1.05 9.70 -7.19
N LEU A 68 0.85 10.44 -8.28
CA LEU A 68 1.75 10.41 -9.44
C LEU A 68 3.03 11.21 -9.20
N GLU A 69 2.94 12.36 -8.53
CA GLU A 69 4.12 13.12 -8.10
C GLU A 69 5.00 12.25 -7.19
N ARG A 70 4.39 11.49 -6.27
CA ARG A 70 5.11 10.61 -5.34
C ARG A 70 5.69 9.36 -6.01
N LEU A 71 5.11 8.93 -7.12
CA LEU A 71 5.59 7.81 -7.93
C LEU A 71 6.82 8.21 -8.74
N ASN A 72 6.74 9.31 -9.49
CA ASN A 72 7.83 9.84 -10.31
C ASN A 72 7.66 11.36 -10.49
N PRO A 73 8.31 12.18 -9.65
CA PRO A 73 8.19 13.64 -9.70
C PRO A 73 8.64 14.22 -11.04
N THR A 74 9.75 13.71 -11.59
CA THR A 74 10.32 14.18 -12.86
C THR A 74 9.32 14.01 -14.00
N ARG A 75 8.80 12.79 -14.16
CA ARG A 75 7.79 12.50 -15.20
C ARG A 75 6.52 13.31 -14.99
N PHE A 76 6.07 13.48 -13.74
CA PHE A 76 4.89 14.29 -13.46
C PHE A 76 5.08 15.75 -13.92
N HIS A 77 6.19 16.39 -13.56
CA HIS A 77 6.45 17.78 -13.95
C HIS A 77 6.68 17.96 -15.45
N GLU A 78 7.16 16.93 -16.16
CA GLU A 78 7.29 16.96 -17.62
C GLU A 78 5.93 16.79 -18.32
N GLU A 79 5.18 15.73 -17.99
CA GLU A 79 3.94 15.40 -18.68
C GLU A 79 2.76 16.31 -18.30
N TYR A 80 2.72 16.80 -17.06
CA TYR A 80 1.62 17.63 -16.55
C TYR A 80 1.90 19.14 -16.63
N ARG A 81 3.06 19.55 -17.16
CA ARG A 81 3.51 20.96 -17.24
C ARG A 81 2.43 21.92 -17.77
N HIS A 82 1.64 21.45 -18.73
CA HIS A 82 0.63 22.26 -19.42
C HIS A 82 -0.81 21.97 -18.98
N CYS A 83 -1.02 20.95 -18.14
CA CYS A 83 -2.35 20.54 -17.69
C CYS A 83 -2.52 20.55 -16.16
N TRP A 84 -1.52 21.02 -15.42
CA TRP A 84 -1.55 21.20 -13.98
C TRP A 84 -1.14 22.62 -13.56
N PRO A 85 -1.90 23.30 -12.68
CA PRO A 85 -3.17 22.88 -12.07
C PRO A 85 -4.35 22.95 -13.07
N VAL A 86 -5.41 22.17 -12.80
CA VAL A 86 -6.60 22.08 -13.67
C VAL A 86 -7.52 23.29 -13.47
N LEU A 87 -7.28 24.37 -14.21
CA LEU A 87 -8.01 25.66 -14.06
C LEU A 87 -9.06 25.93 -15.15
N SER A 88 -9.11 25.14 -16.22
CA SER A 88 -10.07 25.34 -17.32
C SER A 88 -10.50 24.02 -17.93
N HIS A 89 -11.61 24.04 -18.68
CA HIS A 89 -12.13 22.84 -19.35
C HIS A 89 -11.16 22.25 -20.39
N LYS A 90 -10.36 23.10 -21.07
CA LYS A 90 -9.34 22.64 -22.01
C LYS A 90 -8.23 21.87 -21.27
N VAL A 91 -7.73 22.48 -20.20
CA VAL A 91 -6.69 21.91 -19.32
C VAL A 91 -7.17 20.61 -18.67
N ASP A 92 -8.46 20.53 -18.29
CA ASP A 92 -9.09 19.31 -17.75
C ASP A 92 -9.14 18.15 -18.75
N ALA A 93 -9.37 18.43 -20.04
CA ALA A 93 -9.33 17.40 -21.08
C ALA A 93 -7.90 16.83 -21.25
N ASP A 94 -6.90 17.71 -21.27
CA ASP A 94 -5.49 17.32 -21.37
C ASP A 94 -5.02 16.54 -20.13
N PHE A 95 -5.39 16.99 -18.93
CA PHE A 95 -5.10 16.30 -17.67
C PHE A 95 -5.65 14.87 -17.69
N ARG A 96 -6.92 14.70 -18.06
CA ARG A 96 -7.56 13.38 -18.13
C ARG A 96 -6.93 12.48 -19.19
N LYS A 97 -6.53 13.04 -20.33
CA LYS A 97 -5.86 12.31 -21.41
C LYS A 97 -4.52 11.76 -20.95
N VAL A 98 -3.65 12.61 -20.39
CA VAL A 98 -2.32 12.22 -19.89
C VAL A 98 -2.46 11.22 -18.73
N THR A 99 -3.35 11.49 -17.78
CA THR A 99 -3.64 10.58 -16.65
C THR A 99 -4.08 9.20 -17.11
N CYS A 100 -4.97 9.14 -18.10
CA CYS A 100 -5.45 7.88 -18.66
C CYS A 100 -4.35 7.10 -19.37
N ALA A 101 -3.44 7.77 -20.09
CA ALA A 101 -2.31 7.12 -20.74
C ALA A 101 -1.34 6.51 -19.73
N TRP A 102 -0.90 7.29 -18.73
CA TRP A 102 0.05 6.81 -17.72
C TRP A 102 -0.56 5.68 -16.86
N LEU A 103 -1.84 5.78 -16.48
CA LEU A 103 -2.51 4.70 -15.76
C LEU A 103 -2.64 3.40 -16.57
N ARG A 104 -2.76 3.48 -17.91
CA ARG A 104 -2.73 2.28 -18.76
C ARG A 104 -1.37 1.62 -18.71
N GLU A 105 -0.30 2.38 -18.89
CA GLU A 105 1.07 1.86 -18.83
C GLU A 105 1.32 1.14 -17.49
N ILE A 106 1.01 1.79 -16.37
CA ILE A 106 1.15 1.20 -15.02
C ILE A 106 0.34 -0.10 -14.90
N MET A 107 -0.88 -0.15 -15.45
CA MET A 107 -1.76 -1.29 -15.30
C MET A 107 -1.45 -2.44 -16.27
N ASP A 108 -0.85 -2.14 -17.42
CA ASP A 108 -0.36 -3.12 -18.39
C ASP A 108 0.94 -3.80 -17.90
N GLU A 109 1.77 -3.09 -17.12
CA GLU A 109 2.96 -3.67 -16.46
C GLU A 109 2.63 -4.63 -15.30
N THR A 110 1.44 -4.54 -14.71
CA THR A 110 1.02 -5.44 -13.62
C THR A 110 0.27 -6.65 -14.18
N GLU A 111 0.76 -7.88 -13.93
CA GLU A 111 0.21 -9.17 -14.41
C GLU A 111 -1.30 -9.43 -14.12
N ASN A 112 -2.00 -8.52 -13.44
CA ASN A 112 -3.42 -8.63 -13.11
C ASN A 112 -4.29 -7.74 -14.03
N ALA A 113 -4.24 -8.04 -15.33
CA ALA A 113 -4.87 -7.29 -16.43
C ALA A 113 -6.42 -7.43 -16.52
N GLY A 114 -7.12 -7.56 -15.39
CA GLY A 114 -8.56 -7.81 -15.35
C GLY A 114 -9.47 -6.64 -15.76
N SER A 115 -8.94 -5.44 -15.98
CA SER A 115 -9.72 -4.28 -16.44
C SER A 115 -8.83 -3.22 -17.08
N LYS A 116 -8.96 -3.01 -18.39
CA LYS A 116 -8.27 -1.93 -19.12
C LYS A 116 -8.75 -0.57 -18.62
N VAL A 117 -7.81 0.35 -18.41
CA VAL A 117 -8.13 1.75 -18.11
C VAL A 117 -8.65 2.41 -19.39
N VAL A 118 -9.90 2.87 -19.36
CA VAL A 118 -10.54 3.55 -20.49
C VAL A 118 -10.83 5.00 -20.12
N ALA A 119 -10.73 5.91 -21.10
CA ALA A 119 -10.90 7.35 -20.88
C ALA A 119 -12.26 7.72 -20.28
N SER A 120 -13.31 6.95 -20.58
CA SER A 120 -14.66 7.19 -20.07
C SER A 120 -14.76 7.13 -18.54
N VAL A 121 -13.86 6.41 -17.86
CA VAL A 121 -13.83 6.33 -16.38
C VAL A 121 -13.50 7.69 -15.75
N PHE A 122 -12.77 8.56 -16.44
CA PHE A 122 -12.37 9.88 -15.94
C PHE A 122 -13.36 10.99 -16.32
N LEU A 123 -14.38 10.70 -17.14
CA LEU A 123 -15.42 11.68 -17.46
C LEU A 123 -16.30 11.99 -16.23
N SER A 124 -16.48 10.99 -15.37
CA SER A 124 -17.24 11.07 -14.13
C SER A 124 -16.45 10.36 -13.03
N PRO A 125 -15.54 11.08 -12.33
CA PRO A 125 -14.62 10.47 -11.37
C PRO A 125 -15.36 10.03 -10.10
N GLY A 126 -15.96 8.85 -10.16
CA GLY A 126 -16.77 8.27 -9.10
C GLY A 126 -17.24 6.86 -9.45
N GLY A 127 -17.80 6.16 -8.46
CA GLY A 127 -18.34 4.82 -8.62
C GLY A 127 -17.29 3.70 -8.61
N PRO A 128 -17.73 2.43 -8.71
CA PRO A 128 -16.88 1.26 -8.46
C PRO A 128 -15.66 1.15 -9.38
N LYS A 129 -15.83 1.45 -10.67
CA LYS A 129 -14.75 1.34 -11.67
C LYS A 129 -13.64 2.36 -11.39
N PHE A 130 -14.02 3.61 -11.14
CA PHE A 130 -13.08 4.68 -10.84
C PHE A 130 -12.32 4.40 -9.53
N ILE A 131 -13.04 4.04 -8.46
CA ILE A 131 -12.42 3.70 -7.16
C ILE A 131 -11.42 2.56 -7.31
N ASN A 132 -11.75 1.53 -8.10
CA ASN A 132 -10.84 0.41 -8.33
C ASN A 132 -9.55 0.84 -9.06
N VAL A 133 -9.65 1.71 -10.08
CA VAL A 133 -8.47 2.26 -10.78
C VAL A 133 -7.59 3.06 -9.81
N MET A 134 -8.19 3.97 -9.02
CA MET A 134 -7.44 4.78 -8.06
C MET A 134 -6.81 3.94 -6.95
N LEU A 135 -7.50 2.91 -6.45
CA LEU A 135 -6.95 1.97 -5.47
C LEU A 135 -5.77 1.17 -6.04
N ARG A 136 -5.87 0.71 -7.30
CA ARG A 136 -4.75 0.04 -7.97
C ARG A 136 -3.54 0.95 -8.12
N LEU A 137 -3.76 2.22 -8.49
CA LEU A 137 -2.69 3.21 -8.52
C LEU A 137 -2.04 3.36 -7.13
N ALA A 138 -2.84 3.61 -6.09
CA ALA A 138 -2.33 3.77 -4.73
C ALA A 138 -1.51 2.55 -4.25
N ASN A 139 -2.00 1.34 -4.52
CA ASN A 139 -1.29 0.10 -4.22
C ASN A 139 0.02 -0.02 -5.01
N HIS A 140 0.04 0.37 -6.29
CA HIS A 140 1.26 0.37 -7.09
C HIS A 140 2.28 1.35 -6.52
N VAL A 141 1.88 2.59 -6.19
CA VAL A 141 2.76 3.59 -5.56
C VAL A 141 3.31 3.07 -4.23
N MET A 142 2.46 2.47 -3.40
CA MET A 142 2.87 1.86 -2.14
C MET A 142 3.88 0.73 -2.36
N LEU A 143 3.66 -0.16 -3.33
CA LEU A 143 4.58 -1.23 -3.67
C LEU A 143 5.93 -0.69 -4.14
N GLN A 144 5.96 0.34 -5.00
CA GLN A 144 7.22 0.96 -5.44
C GLN A 144 7.96 1.60 -4.27
N LYS A 145 7.26 2.30 -3.38
CA LYS A 145 7.88 2.83 -2.15
C LYS A 145 8.43 1.69 -1.28
N MET A 146 7.67 0.61 -1.07
CA MET A 146 8.13 -0.56 -0.32
C MET A 146 9.37 -1.23 -0.95
N LYS A 147 9.48 -1.26 -2.28
CA LYS A 147 10.68 -1.74 -2.96
C LYS A 147 11.88 -0.84 -2.67
N THR A 148 11.70 0.48 -2.62
CA THR A 148 12.76 1.42 -2.22
C THR A 148 13.11 1.36 -0.73
N PHE A 149 12.23 0.79 0.11
CA PHE A 149 12.51 0.50 1.53
C PHE A 149 13.36 -0.78 1.73
N THR A 150 13.75 -1.48 0.66
CA THR A 150 14.79 -2.51 0.83
C THR A 150 16.04 -1.82 1.33
N ALA A 151 16.35 -2.11 2.61
CA ALA A 151 17.44 -1.53 3.35
C ALA A 151 18.65 -1.41 2.44
N ASP A 152 19.13 -0.18 2.28
CA ASP A 152 20.39 0.13 1.66
C ASP A 152 21.39 -0.95 2.06
N LYS A 153 21.75 -1.80 1.10
CA LYS A 153 22.65 -2.95 1.33
C LYS A 153 24.07 -2.47 1.66
N SER A 154 24.29 -1.15 1.70
CA SER A 154 25.52 -0.49 2.12
C SER A 154 25.78 -0.56 3.63
N TRP A 155 24.81 -0.99 4.46
CA TRP A 155 24.99 -0.96 5.91
C TRP A 155 25.84 -2.13 6.43
N VAL A 156 27.05 -1.80 6.87
CA VAL A 156 28.01 -2.65 7.61
C VAL A 156 27.79 -2.48 9.12
N PRO A 157 27.95 -3.52 9.96
CA PRO A 157 27.79 -3.44 11.42
C PRO A 157 28.55 -2.28 12.09
N GLU A 158 29.68 -1.88 11.52
CA GLU A 158 30.51 -0.77 11.95
C GLU A 158 29.77 0.59 11.87
N ALA A 159 28.83 0.74 10.92
CA ALA A 159 28.01 1.94 10.79
C ALA A 159 26.97 2.09 11.92
N ALA A 160 26.69 1.01 12.69
CA ALA A 160 25.87 1.05 13.90
C ALA A 160 26.58 1.74 15.07
N ALA A 161 27.90 1.60 15.12
CA ALA A 161 28.74 2.08 16.23
C ALA A 161 29.06 3.57 16.11
N MET A 162 28.87 4.16 14.93
CA MET A 162 29.09 5.59 14.70
C MET A 162 27.91 6.43 15.22
N PRO A 163 28.16 7.54 15.94
CA PRO A 163 27.11 8.44 16.42
C PRO A 163 26.17 8.88 15.29
N ALA A 164 24.87 8.96 15.56
CA ALA A 164 23.91 9.45 14.57
C ALA A 164 24.12 10.96 14.36
N SER A 165 24.35 11.38 13.12
CA SER A 165 24.54 12.80 12.77
C SER A 165 23.26 13.62 12.83
N SER A 166 22.09 12.97 12.93
CA SER A 166 20.78 13.63 13.02
C SER A 166 19.74 12.75 13.73
N LEU A 167 18.68 13.38 14.23
CA LEU A 167 17.55 12.72 14.90
C LEU A 167 16.77 11.79 13.96
N ASP A 168 16.52 12.22 12.71
CA ASP A 168 15.85 11.39 11.69
C ASP A 168 16.62 10.09 11.43
N MET A 169 17.96 10.18 11.34
CA MET A 169 18.81 9.02 11.16
C MET A 169 18.82 8.10 12.39
N ALA A 170 18.78 8.66 13.60
CA ALA A 170 18.67 7.88 14.84
C ALA A 170 17.35 7.08 14.89
N THR A 171 16.23 7.72 14.54
CA THR A 171 14.91 7.07 14.50
C THR A 171 14.85 5.96 13.45
N LYS A 172 15.38 6.21 12.25
CA LYS A 172 15.47 5.18 11.19
C LYS A 172 16.32 3.99 11.63
N ARG A 173 17.45 4.22 12.31
CA ARG A 173 18.30 3.16 12.88
C ARG A 173 17.55 2.36 13.96
N HIS A 174 16.88 3.03 14.89
CA HIS A 174 16.10 2.38 15.94
C HIS A 174 15.05 1.45 15.34
N ASN A 175 14.22 1.95 14.42
CA ASN A 175 13.15 1.17 13.81
C ASN A 175 13.67 -0.05 13.04
N LEU A 176 14.81 0.09 12.37
CA LEU A 176 15.45 -1.01 11.66
C LEU A 176 15.99 -2.08 12.62
N ILE A 177 16.75 -1.69 13.65
CA ILE A 177 17.30 -2.61 14.65
C ILE A 177 16.17 -3.31 15.39
N HIS A 178 15.16 -2.56 15.85
CA HIS A 178 13.99 -3.10 16.51
C HIS A 178 13.27 -4.15 15.64
N THR A 179 13.08 -3.85 14.35
CA THR A 179 12.45 -4.77 13.41
C THR A 179 13.28 -6.04 13.20
N ARG A 180 14.60 -5.92 13.06
CA ARG A 180 15.50 -7.09 12.91
C ARG A 180 15.52 -7.94 14.17
N PHE A 181 15.61 -7.32 15.34
CA PHE A 181 15.56 -7.99 16.64
C PHE A 181 14.25 -8.77 16.78
N LEU A 182 13.11 -8.13 16.53
CA LEU A 182 11.81 -8.80 16.59
C LEU A 182 11.70 -9.97 15.61
N LYS A 183 12.17 -9.81 14.37
CA LYS A 183 12.18 -10.91 13.39
C LYS A 183 13.01 -12.10 13.87
N ALA A 184 14.21 -11.85 14.40
CA ALA A 184 15.08 -12.89 14.93
C ALA A 184 14.44 -13.59 16.15
N ALA A 185 13.89 -12.82 17.08
CA ALA A 185 13.21 -13.34 18.27
C ALA A 185 12.00 -14.21 17.90
N VAL A 186 11.16 -13.77 16.96
CA VAL A 186 10.01 -14.56 16.48
C VAL A 186 10.46 -15.84 15.77
N ALA A 187 11.54 -15.77 14.97
CA ALA A 187 12.08 -16.95 14.30
C ALA A 187 12.63 -17.98 15.32
N GLN A 188 13.33 -17.53 16.35
CA GLN A 188 13.82 -18.37 17.44
C GLN A 188 12.69 -18.98 18.26
N ASP A 189 11.66 -18.21 18.64
CA ASP A 189 10.49 -18.72 19.36
C ASP A 189 9.77 -19.79 18.54
N ARG A 190 9.59 -19.56 17.24
CA ARG A 190 9.00 -20.54 16.33
C ARG A 190 9.82 -21.83 16.28
N PHE A 191 11.15 -21.73 16.19
CA PHE A 191 12.04 -22.88 16.19
C PHE A 191 11.95 -23.68 17.51
N LEU A 192 11.98 -22.99 18.65
CA LEU A 192 11.89 -23.62 19.96
C LEU A 192 10.55 -24.35 20.14
N ARG A 193 9.43 -23.73 19.73
CA ARG A 193 8.11 -24.37 19.76
C ARG A 193 8.03 -25.62 18.89
N ASP A 194 8.61 -25.59 17.69
CA ASP A 194 8.62 -26.76 16.81
C ASP A 194 9.48 -27.88 17.41
N TYR A 195 10.63 -27.54 17.98
CA TYR A 195 11.49 -28.48 18.67
C TYR A 195 10.79 -29.15 19.87
N GLN A 196 10.14 -28.36 20.73
CA GLN A 196 9.37 -28.87 21.88
C GLN A 196 8.23 -29.79 21.44
N ARG A 197 7.51 -29.43 20.37
CA ARG A 197 6.45 -30.29 19.80
C ARG A 197 7.00 -31.64 19.36
N ARG A 198 8.11 -31.65 18.63
CA ARG A 198 8.75 -32.90 18.16
C ARG A 198 9.22 -33.76 19.33
N ALA A 199 9.81 -33.16 20.36
CA ALA A 199 10.25 -33.86 21.56
C ALA A 199 9.06 -34.53 22.29
N GLN A 200 7.92 -33.83 22.42
CA GLN A 200 6.72 -34.39 23.05
C GLN A 200 6.16 -35.59 22.29
N VAL A 201 6.12 -35.52 20.95
CA VAL A 201 5.68 -36.64 20.10
C VAL A 201 6.59 -37.86 20.29
N LEU A 202 7.91 -37.64 20.30
CA LEU A 202 8.88 -38.72 20.50
C LEU A 202 8.73 -39.38 21.88
N VAL A 203 8.58 -38.57 22.95
CA VAL A 203 8.36 -39.07 24.31
C VAL A 203 7.08 -39.91 24.38
N LYS A 204 6.01 -39.49 23.71
CA LYS A 204 4.75 -40.25 23.66
C LYS A 204 4.95 -41.61 22.99
N SER A 205 5.60 -41.64 21.82
CA SER A 205 5.90 -42.87 21.09
C SER A 205 6.76 -43.84 21.91
N MET A 206 7.79 -43.34 22.62
CA MET A 206 8.61 -44.19 23.50
C MET A 206 7.80 -44.83 24.62
N ARG A 207 6.83 -44.10 25.22
CA ARG A 207 5.96 -44.66 26.25
C ARG A 207 5.04 -45.74 25.69
N GLU A 208 4.46 -45.51 24.51
CA GLU A 208 3.60 -46.48 23.83
C GLU A 208 4.37 -47.76 23.49
N ILE A 209 5.57 -47.65 22.92
CA ILE A 209 6.43 -48.81 22.62
C ILE A 209 6.77 -49.60 23.89
N ARG A 210 7.12 -48.91 24.99
CA ARG A 210 7.38 -49.58 26.28
C ARG A 210 6.14 -50.28 26.84
N ALA A 211 4.96 -49.67 26.71
CA ALA A 211 3.72 -50.26 27.16
C ALA A 211 3.35 -51.51 26.33
N GLU A 212 3.51 -51.46 25.02
CA GLU A 212 3.32 -52.63 24.14
C GLU A 212 4.32 -53.75 24.45
N GLY A 213 5.60 -53.42 24.67
CA GLY A 213 6.61 -54.40 25.09
C GLY A 213 6.26 -55.09 26.41
N ALA A 214 5.79 -54.33 27.41
CA ALA A 214 5.37 -54.89 28.69
C ALA A 214 4.14 -55.81 28.56
N LYS A 215 3.18 -55.49 27.69
CA LYS A 215 2.02 -56.36 27.42
C LYS A 215 2.45 -57.68 26.78
N LEU A 216 3.33 -57.63 25.79
CA LEU A 216 3.85 -58.83 25.11
C LEU A 216 4.62 -59.72 26.07
N GLN A 217 5.38 -59.15 27.00
CA GLN A 217 6.15 -59.90 27.99
C GLN A 217 5.28 -60.56 29.08
N ASN A 218 4.10 -60.01 29.36
CA ASN A 218 3.11 -60.61 30.27
C ASN A 218 2.21 -61.65 29.58
N ALA A 219 2.32 -61.81 28.25
CA ALA A 219 1.52 -62.75 27.46
C ALA A 219 2.27 -64.07 27.12
N ILE A 220 3.52 -64.20 27.60
CA ILE A 220 4.38 -65.39 27.52
C ILE A 220 4.45 -66.01 28.92
#